data_AF-A0A960QI68-F1
#
_entry.id   AF-A0A960QI68-F1
#
_cell.length_a   1.000
_cell.length_b   1.000
_cell.length_c   1.000
_cell.angle_alpha   90.00
_cell.angle_beta   90.00
_cell.angle_gamma   90.00
#
_symmetry.space_group_name_H-M   'P 1'
#
loop_
_entity.id
_entity.type
_entity.pdbx_description
1 polymer ?
#
loop_
_entity_poly.entity_id
_entity_poly.type
_entity_poly.pdbx_seq_one_letter_code
_entity_poly.pdbx_strand_id
1 'polypeptide(L)'
;MKPNRFFPLVALFFFQPLVWQISAEQPELQRVEIQVEGVAREFLVHTPASAKEKATPLVFAFHGHGGSMRNASRMFAMHQHWPEAISVYMQGLNTPGRLTDPEGKKPGWQGRPGDQGDRDLKFFDAVLA
;
A
#
# COMPACT_ATOMS: atom_id res chain seq x y z
N MET A 1 -71.93 -13.94 -30.84
CA MET A 1 -71.26 -13.65 -29.56
C MET A 1 -69.90 -14.34 -29.58
N LYS A 2 -68.79 -13.60 -29.37
CA LYS A 2 -67.42 -14.13 -29.46
C LYS A 2 -67.03 -14.87 -28.16
N PRO A 3 -66.29 -15.99 -28.22
CA PRO A 3 -65.82 -16.68 -27.02
C PRO A 3 -64.56 -16.04 -26.43
N ASN A 4 -64.57 -15.77 -25.12
CA ASN A 4 -63.40 -15.31 -24.37
C ASN A 4 -62.41 -16.46 -24.20
N ARG A 5 -61.17 -16.27 -24.65
CA ARG A 5 -60.04 -17.18 -24.38
C ARG A 5 -59.27 -16.66 -23.16
N PHE A 6 -59.23 -17.44 -22.10
CA PHE A 6 -58.41 -17.20 -20.91
C PHE A 6 -57.05 -17.88 -21.14
N PHE A 7 -55.96 -17.11 -21.15
CA PHE A 7 -54.59 -17.64 -21.17
C PHE A 7 -54.02 -17.53 -19.75
N PRO A 8 -53.58 -18.62 -19.10
CA PRO A 8 -52.88 -18.51 -17.83
C PRO A 8 -51.43 -18.11 -18.10
N LEU A 9 -50.95 -17.05 -17.42
CA LEU A 9 -49.53 -16.72 -17.36
C LEU A 9 -48.84 -17.77 -16.48
N VAL A 10 -47.94 -18.57 -17.05
CA VAL A 10 -47.00 -19.40 -16.30
C VAL A 10 -45.79 -18.53 -15.97
N ALA A 11 -45.64 -18.16 -14.69
CA ALA A 11 -44.45 -17.49 -14.21
C ALA A 11 -43.35 -18.53 -13.90
N LEU A 12 -42.30 -18.58 -14.72
CA LEU A 12 -41.08 -19.34 -14.39
C LEU A 12 -40.26 -18.55 -13.37
N PHE A 13 -40.14 -19.07 -12.15
CA PHE A 13 -39.19 -18.59 -11.16
C PHE A 13 -37.82 -19.22 -11.44
N PHE A 14 -36.87 -18.43 -11.92
CA PHE A 14 -35.47 -18.83 -12.00
C PHE A 14 -34.87 -18.76 -10.59
N PHE A 15 -34.66 -19.93 -9.97
CA PHE A 15 -33.90 -20.07 -8.73
C PHE A 15 -32.42 -19.79 -9.06
N GLN A 16 -31.94 -18.57 -8.82
CA GLN A 16 -30.51 -18.29 -8.89
C GLN A 16 -29.84 -18.81 -7.61
N PRO A 17 -28.85 -19.71 -7.70
CA PRO A 17 -28.09 -20.10 -6.53
C PRO A 17 -27.30 -18.90 -6.04
N LEU A 18 -27.46 -18.59 -4.75
CA LEU A 18 -26.66 -17.59 -4.06
C LEU A 18 -25.23 -18.12 -3.93
N VAL A 19 -24.37 -17.72 -4.86
CA VAL A 19 -22.93 -17.97 -4.77
C VAL A 19 -22.38 -17.02 -3.72
N TRP A 20 -21.86 -17.56 -2.62
CA TRP A 20 -21.13 -16.77 -1.64
C TRP A 20 -19.80 -16.37 -2.27
N GLN A 21 -19.69 -15.10 -2.65
CA GLN A 21 -18.43 -14.52 -3.08
C GLN A 21 -17.53 -14.38 -1.84
N ILE A 22 -16.66 -15.35 -1.59
CA ILE A 22 -15.59 -15.19 -0.61
C ILE A 22 -14.61 -14.18 -1.22
N SER A 23 -14.78 -12.91 -0.89
CA SER A 23 -13.77 -11.89 -1.16
C SER A 23 -12.68 -12.07 -0.11
N ALA A 24 -11.48 -12.52 -0.52
CA ALA A 24 -10.32 -12.45 0.34
C ALA A 24 -10.04 -10.96 0.61
N GLU A 25 -10.27 -10.51 1.84
CA GLU A 25 -9.97 -9.15 2.27
C GLU A 25 -8.48 -8.89 2.00
N GLN A 26 -8.22 -7.97 1.07
CA GLN A 26 -6.84 -7.64 0.72
C GLN A 26 -6.22 -6.88 1.90
N PRO A 27 -5.00 -7.23 2.34
CA PRO A 27 -4.37 -6.55 3.45
C PRO A 27 -4.28 -5.05 3.16
N GLU A 28 -4.99 -4.26 3.98
CA GLU A 28 -5.12 -2.83 3.76
C GLU A 28 -3.79 -2.12 4.01
N LEU A 29 -3.50 -1.13 3.15
CA LEU A 29 -2.37 -0.22 3.30
C LEU A 29 -2.87 1.13 3.80
N GLN A 30 -2.47 1.49 5.01
CA GLN A 30 -2.73 2.82 5.56
C GLN A 30 -1.64 3.79 5.10
N ARG A 31 -2.05 4.97 4.62
CA ARG A 31 -1.13 6.09 4.40
C ARG A 31 -0.92 6.85 5.70
N VAL A 32 0.33 7.11 6.05
CA VAL A 32 0.72 7.88 7.23
C VAL A 32 1.59 9.04 6.78
N GLU A 33 1.33 10.22 7.34
CA GLU A 33 2.13 11.44 7.16
C GLU A 33 2.66 11.89 8.52
N ILE A 34 3.95 12.20 8.60
CA ILE A 34 4.63 12.66 9.82
C ILE A 34 5.55 13.85 9.52
N GLN A 35 5.87 14.62 10.56
CA GLN A 35 6.87 15.68 10.50
C GLN A 35 8.20 15.17 11.06
N VAL A 36 9.27 15.27 10.28
CA VAL A 36 10.64 14.94 10.72
C VAL A 36 11.50 16.17 10.52
N GLU A 37 11.94 16.78 11.64
CA GLU A 37 12.72 18.02 11.65
C GLU A 37 12.09 19.15 10.78
N GLY A 38 10.75 19.28 10.85
CA GLY A 38 10.00 20.29 10.10
C GLY A 38 9.73 19.94 8.63
N VAL A 39 10.15 18.76 8.17
CA VAL A 39 9.89 18.27 6.81
C VAL A 39 8.78 17.22 6.83
N ALA A 40 7.78 17.39 5.96
CA ALA A 40 6.71 16.41 5.78
C ALA A 40 7.26 15.15 5.12
N ARG A 41 7.01 14.00 5.74
CA ARG A 41 7.37 12.67 5.25
C ARG A 41 6.13 11.79 5.24
N GLU A 42 6.10 10.82 4.32
CA GLU A 42 4.97 9.92 4.20
C GLU A 42 5.41 8.49 3.88
N PHE A 43 4.56 7.53 4.25
CA PHE A 43 4.75 6.12 3.95
C PHE A 43 3.40 5.40 3.89
N LEU A 44 3.38 4.22 3.29
CA LEU A 44 2.28 3.25 3.41
C LEU A 44 2.69 2.18 4.41
N VAL A 45 1.76 1.73 5.24
CA VAL A 45 2.00 0.64 6.19
C VAL A 45 0.85 -0.36 6.17
N HIS A 46 1.22 -1.63 6.19
CA HIS A 46 0.33 -2.72 6.58
C HIS A 46 0.73 -3.20 7.97
N THR A 47 -0.25 -3.32 8.86
CA THR A 47 -0.04 -3.82 10.23
C THR A 47 -1.03 -4.97 10.47
N PRO A 48 -0.57 -6.21 10.66
CA PRO A 48 -1.48 -7.31 10.97
C PRO A 48 -2.09 -7.12 12.36
N ALA A 49 -3.34 -7.58 12.53
CA ALA A 49 -4.04 -7.49 13.80
C ALA A 49 -3.27 -8.17 14.96
N SER A 50 -2.52 -9.22 14.66
CA SER A 50 -1.70 -9.97 15.62
C SER A 50 -0.45 -9.22 16.13
N ALA A 51 -0.05 -8.11 15.48
CA ALA A 51 1.15 -7.36 15.85
C ALA A 51 1.12 -6.76 17.26
N LYS A 52 -0.08 -6.61 17.86
CA LYS A 52 -0.24 -6.14 19.24
C LYS A 52 0.04 -7.22 20.29
N GLU A 53 0.04 -8.49 19.90
CA GLU A 53 0.06 -9.63 20.82
C GLU A 53 1.28 -10.53 20.62
N LYS A 54 1.85 -10.55 19.41
CA LYS A 54 2.95 -11.43 19.03
C LYS A 54 4.12 -10.61 18.52
N ALA A 55 5.33 -11.12 18.76
CA ALA A 55 6.51 -10.61 18.09
C ALA A 55 6.32 -10.76 16.57
N THR A 56 6.31 -9.62 15.88
CA THR A 56 5.98 -9.56 14.45
C THR A 56 7.18 -9.04 13.67
N PRO A 57 7.56 -9.70 12.56
CA PRO A 57 8.60 -9.19 11.66
C PRO A 57 8.21 -7.81 11.10
N LEU A 58 9.21 -6.94 10.95
CA LEU A 58 9.06 -5.61 10.36
C LEU A 58 9.91 -5.51 9.10
N VAL A 59 9.29 -5.16 7.99
CA VAL A 59 9.96 -5.04 6.68
C VAL A 59 9.81 -3.62 6.15
N PHE A 60 10.94 -2.93 5.96
CA PHE A 60 10.98 -1.66 5.25
C PHE A 60 11.32 -1.86 3.77
N ALA A 61 10.51 -1.31 2.89
CA ALA A 61 10.67 -1.37 1.45
C ALA A 61 10.96 0.03 0.88
N PHE A 62 12.08 0.13 0.17
CA PHE A 62 12.58 1.36 -0.41
C PHE A 62 12.52 1.28 -1.94
N HIS A 63 11.89 2.26 -2.58
CA HIS A 63 11.90 2.34 -4.04
C HIS A 63 13.23 2.89 -4.57
N GLY A 64 13.55 2.58 -5.83
CA GLY A 64 14.66 3.22 -6.54
C GLY A 64 14.37 4.67 -6.91
N HIS A 65 15.38 5.35 -7.47
CA HIS A 65 15.25 6.75 -7.91
C HIS A 65 14.13 6.93 -8.95
N GLY A 66 13.28 7.93 -8.77
CA GLY A 66 12.07 8.17 -9.56
C GLY A 66 10.87 7.27 -9.24
N GLY A 67 10.99 6.39 -8.26
CA GLY A 67 9.90 5.58 -7.75
C GLY A 67 8.97 6.33 -6.78
N SER A 68 8.03 5.59 -6.20
CA SER A 68 7.15 6.04 -5.13
C SER A 68 6.79 4.89 -4.20
N MET A 69 6.32 5.18 -2.99
CA MET A 69 5.82 4.18 -2.04
C MET A 69 4.69 3.33 -2.62
N ARG A 70 3.83 3.91 -3.48
CA ARG A 70 2.78 3.17 -4.21
C ARG A 70 3.35 2.23 -5.26
N ASN A 71 4.43 2.61 -5.93
CA ASN A 71 5.11 1.71 -6.85
C ASN A 71 5.81 0.58 -6.09
N ALA A 72 6.52 0.90 -4.99
CA ALA A 72 7.14 -0.10 -4.12
C ALA A 72 6.12 -1.11 -3.57
N SER A 73 4.96 -0.64 -3.10
CA SER A 73 3.93 -1.54 -2.55
C SER A 73 3.39 -2.52 -3.58
N ARG A 74 3.25 -2.10 -4.84
CA ARG A 74 2.83 -2.98 -5.94
C ARG A 74 3.92 -3.95 -6.39
N MET A 75 5.16 -3.49 -6.46
CA MET A 75 6.28 -4.27 -7.00
C MET A 75 6.80 -5.30 -6.00
N PHE A 76 6.88 -4.94 -4.72
CA PHE A 76 7.38 -5.85 -3.68
C PHE A 76 6.25 -6.62 -2.98
N ALA A 77 5.06 -6.03 -2.86
CA ALA A 77 3.85 -6.66 -2.36
C ALA A 77 4.00 -7.46 -1.05
N MET A 78 4.95 -7.07 -0.17
CA MET A 78 5.20 -7.77 1.10
C MET A 78 3.96 -7.95 1.99
N HIS A 79 3.06 -6.96 2.05
CA HIS A 79 1.76 -7.11 2.73
C HIS A 79 0.91 -8.27 2.20
N GLN A 80 1.08 -8.69 0.94
CA GLN A 80 0.37 -9.83 0.33
C GLN A 80 1.16 -11.13 0.47
N HIS A 81 2.47 -11.07 0.30
CA HIS A 81 3.34 -12.26 0.34
C HIS A 81 3.67 -12.71 1.77
N TRP A 82 3.61 -11.79 2.73
CA TRP A 82 3.87 -12.03 4.14
C TRP A 82 2.91 -11.19 5.01
N PRO A 83 1.60 -11.51 4.99
CA PRO A 83 0.58 -10.73 5.69
C PRO A 83 0.75 -10.75 7.22
N GLU A 84 1.50 -11.68 7.79
CA GLU A 84 1.82 -11.72 9.22
C GLU A 84 2.94 -10.75 9.63
N ALA A 85 3.61 -10.09 8.68
CA ALA A 85 4.63 -9.08 8.93
C ALA A 85 4.04 -7.66 8.85
N ILE A 86 4.60 -6.73 9.63
CA ILE A 86 4.40 -5.31 9.39
C ILE A 86 5.25 -4.95 8.15
N SER A 87 4.63 -4.38 7.13
CA SER A 87 5.35 -3.92 5.94
C SER A 87 5.19 -2.42 5.75
N VAL A 88 6.31 -1.71 5.65
CA VAL A 88 6.37 -0.25 5.52
C VAL A 88 6.99 0.10 4.16
N TYR A 89 6.24 0.81 3.33
CA TYR A 89 6.69 1.33 2.04
C TYR A 89 6.95 2.82 2.16
N MET A 90 8.21 3.22 2.24
CA MET A 90 8.56 4.61 2.51
C MET A 90 8.60 5.46 1.23
N GLN A 91 8.25 6.74 1.35
CA GLN A 91 8.37 7.72 0.27
C GLN A 91 9.65 8.55 0.41
N GLY A 92 10.49 8.48 -0.63
CA GLY A 92 11.65 9.36 -0.77
C GLY A 92 11.26 10.78 -1.13
N LEU A 93 12.11 11.75 -0.78
CA LEU A 93 12.01 13.14 -1.25
C LEU A 93 12.78 13.30 -2.56
N ASN A 94 12.50 14.38 -3.27
CA ASN A 94 13.30 14.77 -4.43
C ASN A 94 14.79 14.87 -4.07
N THR A 95 15.62 14.08 -4.76
CA THR A 95 17.03 13.86 -4.42
C THR A 95 17.88 13.76 -5.69
N PRO A 96 19.02 14.45 -5.80
CA PRO A 96 19.94 14.27 -6.93
C PRO A 96 20.33 12.81 -7.16
N GLY A 97 19.99 12.29 -8.34
CA GLY A 97 20.43 10.98 -8.81
C GLY A 97 21.84 11.05 -9.36
N ARG A 98 22.69 10.07 -9.02
CA ARG A 98 24.11 10.07 -9.44
C ARG A 98 24.35 9.87 -10.94
N LEU A 99 23.42 9.22 -11.64
CA LEU A 99 23.60 8.80 -13.04
C LEU A 99 22.67 9.50 -14.03
N THR A 100 21.42 9.78 -13.64
CA THR A 100 20.35 10.11 -14.61
C THR A 100 19.47 11.31 -14.23
N ASP A 101 19.64 11.93 -13.05
CA ASP A 101 18.85 13.07 -12.58
C ASP A 101 19.67 13.95 -11.63
N PRO A 102 20.75 14.58 -12.12
CA PRO A 102 21.65 15.38 -11.29
C PRO A 102 20.95 16.60 -10.67
N GLU A 103 19.87 17.10 -11.27
CA GLU A 103 19.06 18.19 -10.71
C GLU A 103 18.15 17.75 -9.56
N GLY A 104 18.00 16.44 -9.33
CA GLY A 104 17.22 15.87 -8.25
C GLY A 104 15.72 16.14 -8.34
N LYS A 105 15.18 16.15 -9.56
CA LYS A 105 13.76 16.44 -9.81
C LYS A 105 12.84 15.29 -9.44
N LYS A 106 13.38 14.10 -9.19
CA LYS A 106 12.61 12.91 -8.88
C LYS A 106 12.85 12.40 -7.46
N PRO A 107 11.89 11.66 -6.87
CA PRO A 107 12.04 11.08 -5.54
C PRO A 107 13.19 10.07 -5.45
N GLY A 108 13.92 10.11 -4.35
CA GLY A 108 15.03 9.21 -4.09
C GLY A 108 15.47 9.28 -2.63
N TRP A 109 16.69 8.84 -2.37
CA TRP A 109 17.27 8.72 -1.03
C TRP A 109 18.67 9.32 -1.01
N GLN A 110 19.07 9.83 0.14
CA GLN A 110 20.45 10.23 0.40
C GLN A 110 21.40 9.05 0.09
N GLY A 111 22.55 9.35 -0.51
CA GLY A 111 23.46 8.32 -1.02
C GLY A 111 24.50 7.85 -0.01
N ARG A 112 24.79 8.66 1.03
CA ARG A 112 25.73 8.37 2.11
C ARG A 112 25.26 8.99 3.43
N PRO A 113 25.73 8.50 4.59
CA PRO A 113 25.61 9.23 5.85
C PRO A 113 26.23 10.63 5.75
N GLY A 114 25.64 11.61 6.43
CA GLY A 114 25.96 13.03 6.39
C GLY A 114 25.37 13.79 5.19
N ASP A 115 25.02 13.11 4.09
CA ASP A 115 24.37 13.77 2.95
C ASP A 115 23.03 14.35 3.37
N GLN A 116 22.75 15.59 2.95
CA GLN A 116 21.45 16.25 3.17
C GLN A 116 21.02 16.29 4.65
N GLY A 117 21.99 16.34 5.57
CA GLY A 117 21.73 16.41 7.01
C GLY A 117 21.08 15.14 7.58
N ASP A 118 21.34 13.98 6.98
CA ASP A 118 20.80 12.68 7.39
C ASP A 118 19.28 12.58 7.38
N ARG A 119 18.62 13.38 6.53
CA ARG A 119 17.16 13.48 6.47
C ARG A 119 16.44 12.15 6.28
N ASP A 120 17.03 11.18 5.59
CA ASP A 120 16.40 9.89 5.30
C ASP A 120 16.70 8.86 6.37
N LEU A 121 17.87 8.93 7.03
CA LEU A 121 18.15 8.12 8.23
C LEU A 121 17.25 8.56 9.39
N LYS A 122 17.12 9.86 9.62
CA LYS A 122 16.21 10.41 10.64
C LYS A 122 14.75 10.06 10.34
N PHE A 123 14.36 10.03 9.06
CA PHE A 123 13.04 9.57 8.68
C PHE A 123 12.84 8.10 9.00
N PHE A 124 13.81 7.23 8.68
CA PHE A 124 13.76 5.82 9.05
C PHE A 124 13.63 5.63 10.56
N ASP A 125 14.46 6.31 11.35
CA ASP A 125 14.43 6.23 12.82
C ASP A 125 13.07 6.68 13.39
N ALA A 126 12.49 7.75 12.82
CA ALA A 126 11.18 8.25 13.24
C ALA A 126 10.02 7.30 12.93
N VAL A 127 10.14 6.48 11.87
CA VAL A 127 9.12 5.47 11.54
C VAL A 127 9.34 4.18 12.35
N LEU A 128 10.56 3.91 12.77
CA LEU A 128 10.91 2.73 13.57
C LEU A 128 10.52 2.88 15.06
N ALA A 129 10.49 4.10 15.60
CA ALA A 129 10.24 4.42 17.00
C ALA A 129 8.79 4.15 17.45
#